data_AF-A0A950WXJ7-F1
#
_entry.id   AF-A0A950WXJ7-F1
#
_cell.length_a   1.000
_cell.length_b   1.000
_cell.length_c   1.000
_cell.angle_alpha   90.00
_cell.angle_beta   90.00
_cell.angle_gamma   90.00
#
_symmetry.space_group_name_H-M   'P 1'
#
loop_
_entity.id
_entity.type
_entity.pdbx_description
1 polymer ?
#
loop_
_entity_poly.entity_id
_entity_poly.type
_entity_poly.pdbx_seq_one_letter_code
_entity_poly.pdbx_strand_id
1 'polypeptide(L)'
;VLAVDVPMDGLVTVFPEGFPGSADGQAVLVRVSPELLHPAPGREDWSPDGFIVYSKVCTHAGCPVGLYQADSHTLLCPCHQSAFDVLDRARPTFGPAAVALPQLPIRLDGDGYIRARGDFSDPVGPAFWSRS
;
A
#
# COMPACT_ATOMS: atom_id res chain seq x y z
N VAL A 1 -12.26 -7.45 -0.31
CA VAL A 1 -13.06 -6.25 -0.69
C VAL A 1 -13.47 -6.40 -2.15
N LEU A 2 -14.67 -5.98 -2.54
CA LEU A 2 -15.08 -6.00 -3.94
C LEU A 2 -14.41 -4.84 -4.69
N ALA A 3 -13.95 -5.11 -5.92
CA ALA A 3 -13.26 -4.10 -6.73
C ALA A 3 -14.15 -2.88 -7.06
N VAL A 4 -15.45 -3.10 -7.21
CA VAL A 4 -16.43 -2.03 -7.50
C VAL A 4 -16.59 -1.04 -6.34
N ASP A 5 -16.30 -1.45 -5.11
CA ASP A 5 -16.43 -0.59 -3.92
C ASP A 5 -15.26 0.38 -3.76
N VAL A 6 -14.23 0.26 -4.60
CA VAL A 6 -13.03 1.10 -4.55
C VAL A 6 -13.02 2.03 -5.75
N PRO A 7 -13.36 3.33 -5.56
CA PRO A 7 -13.44 4.28 -6.65
C PRO A 7 -12.04 4.62 -7.18
N MET A 8 -11.99 5.05 -8.44
CA MET A 8 -10.78 5.67 -9.01
C MET A 8 -10.31 6.82 -8.12
N ASP A 9 -8.99 6.89 -7.92
CA ASP A 9 -8.32 7.83 -7.01
C ASP A 9 -8.86 7.78 -5.56
N GLY A 10 -9.44 6.64 -5.18
CA GLY A 10 -9.90 6.34 -3.84
C GLY A 10 -8.89 5.56 -3.02
N LEU A 11 -9.02 5.68 -1.70
CA LEU A 11 -8.31 4.86 -0.72
C LEU A 11 -9.32 4.20 0.23
N VAL A 12 -9.14 2.90 0.47
CA VAL A 12 -9.83 2.18 1.55
C VAL A 12 -8.83 1.47 2.45
N THR A 13 -9.11 1.43 3.75
CA THR A 13 -8.33 0.59 4.68
C THR A 13 -8.90 -0.82 4.66
N VAL A 14 -8.03 -1.82 4.51
CA VAL A 14 -8.41 -3.23 4.44
C VAL A 14 -7.65 -4.05 5.48
N PHE A 15 -8.22 -5.18 5.86
CA PHE A 15 -7.65 -6.14 6.80
C PHE A 15 -7.69 -7.55 6.20
N PRO A 16 -6.80 -8.47 6.64
CA PRO A 16 -6.91 -9.87 6.29
C PRO A 16 -8.24 -10.44 6.80
N GLU A 17 -8.86 -11.29 5.99
CA GLU A 17 -10.11 -11.97 6.36
C GLU A 17 -9.91 -12.79 7.64
N GLY A 18 -10.86 -12.69 8.59
CA GLY A 18 -10.77 -13.36 9.89
C GLY A 18 -9.86 -12.68 10.92
N PHE A 19 -9.09 -11.65 10.54
CA PHE A 19 -8.20 -10.90 11.44
C PHE A 19 -8.47 -9.39 11.44
N PRO A 20 -9.72 -8.94 11.69
CA PRO A 20 -10.02 -7.52 11.81
C PRO A 20 -9.23 -6.93 12.97
N GLY A 21 -8.55 -5.80 12.74
CA GLY A 21 -7.76 -5.12 13.78
C GLY A 21 -6.34 -5.65 14.00
N SER A 22 -5.84 -6.54 13.13
CA SER A 22 -4.41 -6.87 13.12
C SER A 22 -3.56 -5.60 12.98
N ALA A 23 -2.63 -5.39 13.91
CA ALA A 23 -1.82 -4.17 14.00
C ALA A 23 -0.84 -4.03 12.82
N ASP A 24 -0.33 -5.15 12.32
CA ASP A 24 0.64 -5.28 11.23
C ASP A 24 0.02 -5.79 9.92
N GLY A 25 -1.15 -6.44 9.97
CA GLY A 25 -1.88 -6.92 8.79
C GLY A 25 -2.73 -5.85 8.09
N GLN A 26 -2.95 -4.69 8.71
CA GLN A 26 -3.70 -3.59 8.09
C GLN A 26 -2.96 -3.00 6.86
N ALA A 27 -3.73 -2.74 5.81
CA ALA A 27 -3.21 -2.20 4.55
C ALA A 27 -4.06 -1.03 4.04
N VAL A 28 -3.47 -0.20 3.18
CA VAL A 28 -4.19 0.74 2.35
C VAL A 28 -4.32 0.16 0.95
N LEU A 29 -5.54 0.10 0.43
CA LEU A 29 -5.84 -0.22 -0.95
C LEU A 29 -6.20 1.09 -1.66
N VAL A 30 -5.39 1.44 -2.64
CA VAL A 30 -5.59 2.62 -3.49
C VAL A 30 -5.93 2.14 -4.90
N ARG A 31 -6.78 2.88 -5.61
CA ARG A 31 -6.99 2.65 -7.04
C ARG A 31 -6.51 3.87 -7.81
N VAL A 32 -5.59 3.66 -8.74
CA VAL A 32 -5.02 4.70 -9.61
C VAL A 32 -5.18 4.28 -11.06
N SER A 33 -4.89 5.17 -12.00
CA SER A 33 -4.89 4.79 -13.42
C SER A 33 -3.72 3.82 -13.69
N PRO A 34 -3.93 2.64 -14.28
CA PRO A 34 -2.89 1.61 -14.42
C PRO A 34 -1.65 2.10 -15.17
N GLU A 35 -1.82 2.98 -16.15
CA GLU A 35 -0.76 3.55 -16.98
C GLU A 35 0.18 4.50 -16.23
N LEU A 36 -0.21 4.97 -15.03
CA LEU A 36 0.61 5.83 -14.19
C LEU A 36 1.59 5.03 -13.30
N LEU A 37 1.39 3.71 -13.18
CA LEU A 37 2.17 2.89 -12.27
C LEU A 37 3.58 2.63 -12.79
N HIS A 38 4.55 2.68 -11.89
CA HIS A 38 5.94 2.32 -12.13
C HIS A 38 6.31 1.06 -11.31
N PRO A 39 5.87 -0.13 -11.74
CA PRO A 39 6.15 -1.36 -11.01
C PRO A 39 7.64 -1.69 -11.02
N ALA A 40 8.10 -2.38 -9.97
CA ALA A 40 9.44 -2.96 -9.97
C ALA A 40 9.50 -4.12 -10.99
N PRO A 41 10.69 -4.44 -11.54
CA PRO A 41 10.85 -5.64 -12.36
C PRO A 41 10.35 -6.90 -11.65
N GLY A 42 9.48 -7.66 -12.30
CA GLY A 42 8.85 -8.87 -11.74
C GLY A 42 7.63 -8.59 -10.84
N ARG A 43 7.17 -7.33 -10.75
CA ARG A 43 5.95 -6.92 -10.02
C ARG A 43 4.88 -6.31 -10.93
N GLU A 44 5.01 -6.46 -12.24
CA GLU A 44 4.13 -5.84 -13.24
C GLU A 44 2.67 -6.29 -13.09
N ASP A 45 2.43 -7.49 -12.56
CA ASP A 45 1.10 -8.07 -12.38
C ASP A 45 0.56 -7.96 -10.93
N TRP A 46 1.26 -7.22 -10.05
CA TRP A 46 0.88 -7.08 -8.63
C TRP A 46 -0.28 -6.12 -8.42
N SER A 47 -0.53 -5.23 -9.38
CA SER A 47 -1.52 -4.16 -9.28
C SER A 47 -2.53 -4.19 -10.44
N PRO A 48 -3.35 -5.27 -10.56
CA PRO A 48 -4.30 -5.43 -11.66
C PRO A 48 -5.29 -4.26 -11.67
N ASP A 49 -5.64 -3.77 -12.85
CA ASP A 49 -6.60 -2.67 -13.07
C ASP A 49 -6.34 -1.41 -12.21
N GLY A 50 -5.08 -1.19 -11.83
CA GLY A 50 -4.67 -0.01 -11.06
C GLY A 50 -4.96 -0.12 -9.56
N PHE A 51 -5.45 -1.26 -9.08
CA PHE A 51 -5.57 -1.54 -7.66
C PHE A 51 -4.19 -1.84 -7.07
N ILE A 52 -3.77 -1.08 -6.07
CA ILE A 52 -2.46 -1.26 -5.42
C ILE A 52 -2.60 -1.26 -3.91
N VAL A 53 -1.89 -2.19 -3.27
CA VAL A 53 -1.97 -2.39 -1.82
C VAL A 53 -0.60 -2.21 -1.18
N TYR A 54 -0.53 -1.31 -0.21
CA TYR A 54 0.65 -1.09 0.63
C TYR A 54 0.31 -1.31 2.10
N SER A 55 1.31 -1.69 2.90
CA SER A 55 1.15 -1.72 4.35
C SER A 55 0.70 -0.35 4.87
N LYS A 56 -0.24 -0.36 5.81
CA LYS A 56 -0.68 0.86 6.49
C LYS A 56 0.35 1.32 7.54
N VAL A 57 1.33 0.49 7.88
CA VAL A 57 2.25 0.76 8.98
C VAL A 57 3.47 1.53 8.47
N CYS A 58 3.64 2.78 8.94
CA CYS A 58 4.74 3.63 8.53
C CYS A 58 6.10 3.02 8.91
N THR A 59 7.02 3.01 7.94
CA THR A 59 8.38 2.46 8.07
C THR A 59 9.33 3.32 8.90
N HIS A 60 8.91 4.51 9.34
CA HIS A 60 9.65 5.33 10.29
C HIS A 60 9.46 4.82 11.73
N ALA A 61 8.26 4.98 12.28
CA ALA A 61 7.97 4.73 13.70
C ALA A 61 6.64 4.00 13.93
N GLY A 62 6.08 3.38 12.88
CA GLY A 62 4.94 2.46 13.03
C GLY A 62 3.55 3.11 13.02
N CYS A 63 3.46 4.43 12.89
CA CYS A 63 2.17 5.11 12.80
C CYS A 63 1.33 4.65 11.60
N PRO A 64 0.00 4.66 11.70
CA PRO A 64 -0.88 4.32 10.59
C PRO A 64 -0.85 5.41 9.51
N VAL A 65 -0.33 5.08 8.33
CA VAL A 65 -0.45 5.82 7.08
C VAL A 65 -1.90 5.74 6.60
N GLY A 66 -2.43 6.78 5.95
CA GLY A 66 -3.80 6.70 5.43
C GLY A 66 -4.43 7.99 4.97
N LEU A 67 -3.70 9.10 5.03
CA LEU A 67 -4.10 10.32 4.35
C LEU A 67 -3.62 10.23 2.91
N TYR A 68 -4.52 10.29 1.94
CA TYR A 68 -4.19 10.17 0.52
C TYR A 68 -4.54 11.45 -0.22
N GLN A 69 -3.59 11.93 -1.01
CA GLN A 69 -3.77 13.07 -1.90
C GLN A 69 -3.86 12.55 -3.33
N ALA A 70 -5.06 12.59 -3.91
CA ALA A 70 -5.34 12.07 -5.24
C ALA A 70 -4.56 12.81 -6.34
N ASP A 71 -4.53 14.14 -6.30
CA ASP A 71 -3.91 14.98 -7.33
C ASP A 71 -2.42 14.67 -7.57
N SER A 72 -1.73 14.22 -6.52
CA SER A 72 -0.29 13.91 -6.54
C SER A 72 0.02 12.45 -6.23
N HIS A 73 -1.00 11.59 -6.14
CA HIS A 73 -0.90 10.17 -5.78
C HIS A 73 0.01 9.95 -4.56
N THR A 74 -0.12 10.79 -3.54
CA THR A 74 0.77 10.80 -2.37
C THR A 74 0.08 10.23 -1.15
N LEU A 75 0.70 9.23 -0.51
CA LEU A 75 0.30 8.73 0.80
C LEU A 75 1.06 9.45 1.91
N LEU A 76 0.35 9.94 2.91
CA LEU A 76 0.89 10.70 4.02
C LEU A 76 0.71 9.96 5.35
N CYS A 77 1.79 9.93 6.12
CA CYS A 77 1.79 9.56 7.54
C CYS A 77 1.53 10.81 8.39
N PRO A 78 0.45 10.84 9.20
CA PRO A 78 0.09 12.04 9.96
C PRO A 78 1.03 12.36 11.13
N CYS A 79 1.81 11.39 11.62
CA CYS A 79 2.61 11.59 12.83
C CYS A 79 3.81 12.54 12.63
N HIS A 80 4.57 12.31 11.57
CA HIS A 80 5.81 13.04 11.29
C HIS A 80 5.91 13.44 9.81
N GLN A 81 4.77 13.43 9.12
CA GLN A 81 4.63 13.93 7.75
C GLN A 81 5.48 13.19 6.71
N SER A 82 5.83 11.92 6.96
CA SER A 82 6.43 11.09 5.91
C SER A 82 5.46 10.98 4.74
N ALA A 83 5.95 11.25 3.53
CA ALA A 83 5.20 11.16 2.29
C ALA A 83 5.75 10.03 1.43
N PHE A 84 4.86 9.27 0.80
CA PHE A 84 5.18 8.11 -0.02
C PHE A 84 4.51 8.24 -1.38
N ASP A 85 5.27 8.01 -2.44
CA ASP A 85 4.80 8.04 -3.83
C ASP A 85 4.09 6.72 -4.17
N VAL A 86 2.76 6.75 -4.32
CA VAL A 86 1.95 5.55 -4.60
C VAL A 86 2.30 4.96 -5.97
N LEU A 87 2.69 5.78 -6.93
CA LEU A 87 2.94 5.35 -8.30
C LEU A 87 4.31 4.67 -8.44
N ASP A 88 5.30 5.13 -7.66
CA ASP A 88 6.64 4.55 -7.58
C ASP A 88 6.85 3.79 -6.26
N ARG A 89 6.16 2.66 -6.13
CA ARG A 89 6.45 1.61 -5.12
C ARG A 89 6.37 2.08 -3.67
N ALA A 90 5.54 3.08 -3.37
CA ALA A 90 5.49 3.74 -2.06
C ALA A 90 6.86 4.23 -1.58
N ARG A 91 7.73 4.67 -2.51
CA ARG A 91 9.03 5.24 -2.20
C ARG A 91 8.83 6.53 -1.37
N PRO A 92 9.57 6.71 -0.26
CA PRO A 92 9.49 7.94 0.50
C PRO A 92 10.00 9.12 -0.35
N THR A 93 9.25 10.21 -0.34
CA THR A 93 9.56 11.47 -1.03
C THR A 93 9.79 12.63 -0.06
N PHE A 94 9.31 12.51 1.17
CA PHE A 94 9.47 13.54 2.21
C PHE A 94 9.39 12.93 3.63
N GLY A 95 9.87 13.69 4.61
CA GLY A 95 9.83 13.33 6.02
C GLY A 95 10.86 12.26 6.42
N PRO A 96 10.73 11.69 7.63
CA PRO A 96 11.80 10.86 8.22
C PRO A 96 11.81 9.38 7.81
N ALA A 97 10.85 8.90 7.00
CA ALA A 97 10.84 7.52 6.56
C ALA A 97 11.93 7.30 5.50
N ALA A 98 12.83 6.35 5.74
CA ALA A 98 13.99 6.09 4.87
C ALA A 98 13.76 4.97 3.85
N VAL A 99 12.70 4.15 4.02
CA VAL A 99 12.39 3.02 3.14
C VAL A 99 10.92 3.00 2.74
N ALA A 100 10.65 2.39 1.59
CA ALA A 100 9.32 2.26 1.02
C ALA A 100 8.37 1.44 1.90
N LEU A 101 7.07 1.72 1.79
CA LEU A 101 6.06 0.85 2.40
C LEU A 101 6.05 -0.50 1.68
N PRO A 102 6.00 -1.64 2.41
CA PRO A 102 5.87 -2.94 1.78
C PRO A 102 4.61 -3.04 0.92
N GLN A 103 4.75 -3.55 -0.31
CA GLN A 103 3.63 -3.78 -1.22
C GLN A 103 3.08 -5.19 -1.03
N LEU A 104 1.77 -5.37 -1.13
CA LEU A 104 1.12 -6.68 -1.11
C LEU A 104 0.74 -7.09 -2.54
N PRO A 105 1.20 -8.24 -3.06
CA PRO A 105 0.75 -8.72 -4.36
C PRO A 105 -0.72 -9.11 -4.29
N ILE A 106 -1.54 -8.62 -5.22
CA ILE A 106 -2.96 -8.95 -5.28
C ILE A 106 -3.39 -9.50 -6.64
N ARG A 107 -4.59 -10.08 -6.69
CA ARG A 107 -5.33 -10.46 -7.90
C ARG A 107 -6.80 -10.12 -7.75
N LEU A 108 -7.49 -9.99 -8.88
CA LEU A 108 -8.94 -10.10 -8.95
C LEU A 108 -9.32 -11.57 -9.13
N ASP A 109 -10.35 -12.04 -8.43
CA ASP A 109 -10.96 -13.34 -8.71
C ASP A 109 -12.15 -13.23 -9.68
N GLY A 110 -12.73 -14.38 -10.03
CA GLY A 110 -13.86 -14.44 -10.97
C GLY A 110 -15.14 -13.79 -10.46
N ASP A 111 -15.23 -13.54 -9.15
CA ASP A 111 -16.36 -12.91 -8.49
C ASP A 111 -16.13 -11.39 -8.30
N GLY A 112 -15.01 -10.86 -8.76
CA GLY A 112 -14.65 -9.44 -8.66
C GLY A 112 -14.09 -9.02 -7.30
N TYR A 113 -13.69 -9.98 -6.45
CA TYR A 113 -13.01 -9.69 -5.19
C TYR A 113 -11.51 -9.53 -5.38
N ILE A 114 -10.95 -8.55 -4.69
CA ILE A 114 -9.50 -8.40 -4.54
C ILE A 114 -9.01 -9.38 -3.48
N ARG A 115 -8.04 -10.22 -3.85
CA ARG A 115 -7.39 -11.21 -2.98
C ARG A 115 -5.88 -11.04 -2.98
N ALA A 116 -5.26 -11.17 -1.81
CA ALA A 116 -3.82 -11.27 -1.70
C ALA A 116 -3.30 -12.56 -2.38
N ARG A 117 -2.14 -12.49 -3.01
CA ARG A 117 -1.45 -13.64 -3.61
C ARG A 117 -0.30 -14.18 -2.75
N GLY A 118 0.01 -13.50 -1.65
CA GLY A 118 1.10 -13.83 -0.74
C GLY A 118 1.24 -12.75 0.32
N ASP A 119 2.39 -12.75 0.99
CA ASP A 119 2.73 -11.77 2.03
C ASP A 119 3.23 -10.45 1.44
N PHE A 120 3.42 -9.46 2.30
CA PHE A 120 4.07 -8.19 1.93
C PHE A 120 5.49 -8.43 1.40
N SER A 121 5.93 -7.57 0.48
CA SER A 121 7.25 -7.69 -0.16
C SER A 121 8.44 -7.57 0.79
N ASP A 122 8.21 -6.98 1.97
CA ASP A 122 9.20 -6.63 2.96
C ASP A 122 8.56 -6.70 4.35
N PRO A 123 9.35 -6.80 5.44
CA PRO A 123 8.82 -6.74 6.79
C PRO A 123 7.92 -5.50 7.02
N VAL A 124 6.83 -5.67 7.76
CA VAL A 124 5.94 -4.56 8.09
C VAL A 124 6.49 -3.76 9.27
N GLY A 125 6.33 -2.44 9.22
CA GLY A 125 6.67 -1.54 10.33
C GLY A 125 8.05 -0.90 10.24
N PRO A 126 8.52 -0.29 11.35
CA PRO A 126 9.75 0.50 11.37
C PRO A 126 10.95 -0.26 10.81
N ALA A 127 11.71 0.41 9.96
CA ALA A 127 13.00 -0.10 9.48
C ALA A 127 14.06 0.15 10.56
N PHE A 128 14.37 -0.88 11.36
CA PHE A 128 15.52 -0.87 12.25
C PHE A 128 16.74 -1.51 11.56
N TRP A 129 17.92 -1.35 12.17
CA TRP A 129 19.24 -1.82 11.71
C TRP A 129 19.36 -3.33 11.44
N SER A 130 18.33 -4.15 11.70
CA SER A 130 18.34 -5.62 11.59
C SER A 130 17.48 -6.18 10.46
N ARG A 131 17.22 -5.42 9.39
CA ARG A 131 16.65 -6.00 8.16
C ARG A 131 17.75 -6.74 7.40
N SER A 132 17.96 -8.01 7.75
CA SER A 132 18.80 -8.98 7.03
C SER A 132 17.95 -9.94 6.23
#